data_AF-A0A9Q4GJG6-F1
#
_entry.id   AF-A0A9Q4GJG6-F1
#
_cell.length_a   1.000
_cell.length_b   1.000
_cell.length_c   1.000
_cell.angle_alpha   90.00
_cell.angle_beta   90.00
_cell.angle_gamma   90.00
#
_symmetry.space_group_name_H-M   'P 1'
#
loop_
_entity.id
_entity.type
_entity.pdbx_description
1 polymer ?
#
loop_
_entity_poly.entity_id
_entity_poly.type
_entity_poly.pdbx_seq_one_letter_code
_entity_poly.pdbx_strand_id
1 'polypeptide(L)'
;MSDDDLEKLREEKMQELQERDQGGGAQEEAQQRAEAQKKAVLRQSLEPEARERLNALSMAKPDFADQVEKQVVALAQSGRLQGKIDEEQMKQLLKKLQPDDDDYDIKHSGL
;
A
#
# COMPACT_ATOMS: atom_id res chain seq x y z
N MET A 1 2.72 -53.82 -14.85
CA MET A 1 3.16 -52.56 -14.24
C MET A 1 4.46 -52.91 -13.54
N SER A 2 5.56 -52.49 -14.14
CA SER A 2 6.91 -52.80 -13.65
C SER A 2 7.28 -51.82 -12.54
N ASP A 3 8.19 -52.22 -11.65
CA ASP A 3 8.73 -51.38 -10.57
C ASP A 3 9.24 -50.02 -11.11
N ASP A 4 9.81 -50.04 -12.32
CA ASP A 4 10.29 -48.88 -13.09
C ASP A 4 9.19 -47.86 -13.44
N ASP A 5 7.95 -48.33 -13.67
CA ASP A 5 6.80 -47.45 -13.94
C ASP A 5 6.33 -46.73 -12.66
N LEU A 6 6.50 -47.38 -11.49
CA LEU A 6 6.14 -46.84 -10.18
C LEU A 6 7.13 -45.77 -9.70
N GLU A 7 8.42 -45.94 -10.01
CA GLU A 7 9.47 -44.96 -9.68
C GLU A 7 9.32 -43.67 -10.51
N LYS A 8 9.09 -43.79 -11.83
CA LYS A 8 8.82 -42.62 -12.68
C LYS A 8 7.62 -41.82 -12.23
N LEU A 9 6.54 -42.50 -11.86
CA LEU A 9 5.33 -41.82 -11.38
C LEU A 9 5.58 -41.06 -10.05
N ARG A 10 6.48 -41.57 -9.20
CA ARG A 10 6.90 -40.91 -7.96
C ARG A 10 7.77 -39.69 -8.23
N GLU A 11 8.70 -39.79 -9.19
CA GLU A 11 9.55 -38.68 -9.63
C GLU A 11 8.72 -37.54 -10.23
N GLU A 12 7.82 -37.85 -11.15
CA GLU A 12 6.93 -36.86 -11.77
C GLU A 12 6.05 -36.15 -10.73
N LYS A 13 5.49 -36.90 -9.76
CA LYS A 13 4.70 -36.30 -8.68
C LYS A 13 5.52 -35.43 -7.73
N MET A 14 6.78 -35.78 -7.50
CA MET A 14 7.67 -34.97 -6.65
C MET A 14 8.07 -33.68 -7.37
N GLN A 15 8.33 -33.75 -8.67
CA GLN A 15 8.69 -32.61 -9.51
C GLN A 15 7.52 -31.62 -9.65
N GLU A 16 6.31 -32.14 -9.91
CA GLU A 16 5.08 -31.33 -9.97
C GLU A 16 4.81 -30.60 -8.64
N LEU A 17 5.06 -31.25 -7.50
CA LEU A 17 4.90 -30.63 -6.18
C LEU A 17 5.96 -29.55 -5.93
N GLN A 18 7.20 -29.77 -6.36
CA GLN A 18 8.31 -28.82 -6.22
C GLN A 18 8.15 -27.59 -7.14
N GLU A 19 7.55 -27.75 -8.32
CA GLU A 19 7.18 -26.65 -9.21
C GLU A 19 5.97 -25.86 -8.69
N ARG A 20 4.99 -26.53 -8.08
CA ARG A 20 3.82 -25.87 -7.49
C ARG A 20 4.18 -25.01 -6.28
N ASP A 21 5.16 -25.44 -5.48
CA ASP A 21 5.68 -24.67 -4.34
C ASP A 21 6.45 -23.41 -4.81
N GLN A 22 7.22 -23.52 -5.90
CA GLN A 22 7.94 -22.38 -6.51
C GLN A 22 7.01 -21.41 -7.26
N GLY A 23 5.93 -21.90 -7.88
CA GLY A 23 4.97 -21.08 -8.62
C GLY A 23 4.03 -20.23 -7.75
N GLY A 24 3.71 -20.70 -6.54
CA GLY A 24 2.95 -19.93 -5.53
C GLY A 24 3.84 -18.93 -4.77
N GLY A 25 5.04 -19.36 -4.40
CA GLY A 25 6.00 -18.53 -3.65
C GLY A 25 6.48 -17.30 -4.42
N ALA A 26 6.70 -17.39 -5.73
CA ALA A 26 7.18 -16.26 -6.52
C ALA A 26 6.18 -15.08 -6.58
N GLN A 27 4.88 -15.38 -6.63
CA GLN A 27 3.84 -14.35 -6.69
C GLN A 27 3.62 -13.70 -5.31
N GLU A 28 3.62 -14.51 -4.25
CA GLU A 28 3.56 -14.02 -2.87
C GLU A 28 4.80 -13.20 -2.49
N GLU A 29 5.99 -13.64 -2.89
CA GLU A 29 7.23 -12.86 -2.71
C GLU A 29 7.19 -11.54 -3.45
N ALA A 30 6.68 -11.51 -4.69
CA ALA A 30 6.56 -10.28 -5.45
C ALA A 30 5.61 -9.28 -4.78
N GLN A 31 4.48 -9.76 -4.26
CA GLN A 31 3.52 -8.94 -3.52
C GLN A 31 4.12 -8.40 -2.21
N GLN A 32 4.77 -9.27 -1.43
CA GLN A 32 5.41 -8.88 -0.17
C GLN A 32 6.52 -7.85 -0.39
N ARG A 33 7.32 -7.99 -1.47
CA ARG A 33 8.35 -7.01 -1.85
C ARG A 33 7.72 -5.66 -2.22
N ALA A 34 6.63 -5.66 -2.98
CA ALA A 34 5.93 -4.44 -3.36
C ALA A 34 5.35 -3.72 -2.12
N GLU A 35 4.71 -4.46 -1.22
CA GLU A 35 4.20 -3.90 0.03
C GLU A 35 5.32 -3.38 0.95
N ALA A 36 6.42 -4.11 1.06
CA ALA A 36 7.57 -3.69 1.85
C ALA A 36 8.19 -2.39 1.31
N GLN A 37 8.30 -2.25 -0.02
CA GLN A 37 8.75 -1.01 -0.65
C GLN A 37 7.77 0.15 -0.37
N LYS A 38 6.46 -0.08 -0.51
CA LYS A 38 5.44 0.95 -0.21
C LYS A 38 5.56 1.42 1.25
N LYS A 39 5.65 0.48 2.20
CA LYS A 39 5.84 0.78 3.62
C LYS A 39 7.15 1.48 3.91
N ALA A 40 8.23 1.13 3.21
CA ALA A 40 9.51 1.82 3.33
C ALA A 40 9.39 3.28 2.88
N VAL A 41 8.79 3.54 1.70
CA VAL A 41 8.53 4.90 1.20
C VAL A 41 7.72 5.72 2.21
N LEU A 42 6.63 5.15 2.73
CA LEU A 42 5.81 5.81 3.76
C LEU A 42 6.63 6.12 5.03
N ARG A 43 7.43 5.18 5.54
CA ARG A 43 8.28 5.43 6.73
C ARG A 43 9.33 6.53 6.51
N GLN A 44 9.89 6.59 5.31
CA GLN A 44 10.88 7.60 4.94
C GLN A 44 10.24 8.99 4.77
N SER A 45 9.00 9.02 4.30
CA SER A 45 8.26 10.23 3.94
C SER A 45 7.42 10.78 5.08
N LEU A 46 7.16 10.02 6.15
CA LEU A 46 6.31 10.42 7.26
C LEU A 46 7.11 10.50 8.58
N GLU A 47 6.94 11.60 9.29
CA GLU A 47 7.34 11.72 10.70
C GLU A 47 6.54 10.76 11.60
N PRO A 48 7.05 10.42 12.79
CA PRO A 48 6.34 9.53 13.72
C PRO A 48 4.92 10.02 14.04
N GLU A 49 4.73 11.31 14.30
CA GLU A 49 3.40 11.89 14.61
C GLU A 49 2.42 11.78 13.43
N ALA A 50 2.89 12.06 12.20
CA ALA A 50 2.09 11.89 11.00
C ALA A 50 1.68 10.42 10.77
N ARG A 51 2.57 9.47 11.10
CA ARG A 51 2.28 8.03 11.04
C ARG A 51 1.23 7.61 12.04
N GLU A 52 1.30 8.09 13.28
CA GLU A 52 0.26 7.83 14.28
C GLU A 52 -1.09 8.36 13.82
N ARG A 53 -1.11 9.56 13.22
CA ARG A 53 -2.34 10.14 12.70
C ARG A 53 -2.93 9.32 11.56
N LEU A 54 -2.09 8.89 10.62
CA LEU A 54 -2.49 8.00 9.53
C LEU A 54 -3.01 6.67 10.06
N ASN A 55 -2.36 6.09 11.08
CA ASN A 55 -2.78 4.83 11.69
C ASN A 55 -4.15 4.94 12.37
N ALA A 56 -4.37 5.98 13.18
CA ALA A 56 -5.66 6.27 13.79
C ALA A 56 -6.74 6.49 12.72
N LEU A 57 -6.38 7.12 11.60
CA LEU A 57 -7.28 7.30 10.47
C LEU A 57 -7.57 5.98 9.74
N SER A 58 -6.59 5.10 9.53
CA SER A 58 -6.81 3.78 8.95
C SER A 58 -7.81 2.95 9.77
N MET A 59 -7.81 3.12 11.09
CA MET A 59 -8.79 2.48 11.97
C MET A 59 -10.17 3.12 11.86
N ALA A 60 -10.25 4.45 11.77
CA ALA A 60 -11.53 5.16 11.71
C ALA A 60 -12.19 5.11 10.32
N LYS A 61 -11.40 5.28 9.26
CA LYS A 61 -11.81 5.39 7.86
C LYS A 61 -10.73 4.76 6.95
N PRO A 62 -10.73 3.43 6.79
CA PRO A 62 -9.70 2.71 6.03
C PRO A 62 -9.63 3.15 4.55
N ASP A 63 -10.78 3.35 3.89
CA ASP A 63 -10.82 3.84 2.50
C ASP A 63 -10.12 5.18 2.33
N PHE A 64 -10.32 6.08 3.30
CA PHE A 64 -9.72 7.40 3.26
C PHE A 64 -8.22 7.35 3.53
N ALA A 65 -7.79 6.52 4.48
CA ALA A 65 -6.38 6.31 4.75
C ALA A 65 -5.63 5.70 3.55
N ASP A 66 -6.25 4.79 2.80
CA ASP A 66 -5.63 4.24 1.58
C ASP A 66 -5.41 5.30 0.50
N GLN A 67 -6.38 6.22 0.31
CA GLN A 67 -6.20 7.37 -0.58
C GLN A 67 -5.04 8.28 -0.13
N VAL A 68 -4.95 8.55 1.16
CA VAL A 68 -3.88 9.34 1.75
C VAL A 68 -2.53 8.66 1.54
N GLU A 69 -2.42 7.36 1.82
CA GLU A 69 -1.19 6.59 1.57
C GLU A 69 -0.75 6.66 0.10
N LYS A 70 -1.67 6.45 -0.84
CA LYS A 70 -1.40 6.53 -2.27
C LYS A 70 -0.88 7.93 -2.65
N GLN A 71 -1.49 8.98 -2.12
CA GLN A 71 -1.08 10.36 -2.36
C GLN A 71 0.33 10.64 -1.81
N VAL A 72 0.63 10.19 -0.58
CA VAL A 72 1.96 10.34 0.03
C VAL A 72 3.03 9.60 -0.77
N VAL A 73 2.75 8.35 -1.15
CA VAL A 73 3.68 7.55 -1.97
C VAL A 73 3.91 8.22 -3.33
N ALA A 74 2.87 8.71 -4.00
CA ALA A 74 3.00 9.41 -5.27
C ALA A 74 3.85 10.69 -5.13
N LEU A 75 3.63 11.48 -4.08
CA LEU A 75 4.42 12.68 -3.81
C LEU A 75 5.89 12.35 -3.53
N ALA A 76 6.15 11.29 -2.76
CA ALA A 76 7.50 10.79 -2.48
C ALA A 76 8.22 10.30 -3.74
N GLN A 77 7.55 9.48 -4.56
CA GLN A 77 8.12 8.97 -5.81
C GLN A 77 8.37 10.08 -6.83
N SER A 78 7.51 11.11 -6.86
CA SER A 78 7.70 12.26 -7.75
C SER A 78 8.85 13.20 -7.33
N GLY A 79 9.42 13.01 -6.14
CA GLY A 79 10.42 13.92 -5.57
C GLY A 79 9.87 15.30 -5.22
N ARG A 80 8.54 15.49 -5.23
CA ARG A 80 7.88 16.77 -4.89
C ARG A 80 7.75 17.00 -3.39
N LEU A 81 8.02 15.98 -2.57
CA LEU A 81 8.11 16.14 -1.12
C LEU A 81 9.39 16.90 -0.76
N GLN A 82 9.22 18.08 -0.15
CA GLN A 82 10.31 18.88 0.42
C GLN A 82 10.78 18.32 1.78
N GLY A 83 10.87 16.99 1.92
CA GLY A 83 11.23 16.31 3.16
C GLY A 83 10.13 15.38 3.69
N LYS A 84 10.10 15.20 5.01
CA LYS A 84 9.11 14.37 5.70
C LYS A 84 7.85 15.17 5.97
N ILE A 85 6.70 14.51 5.83
CA ILE A 85 5.39 15.02 6.22
C ILE A 85 5.28 14.93 7.74
N ASP A 86 5.10 16.08 8.37
CA ASP A 86 4.81 16.24 9.78
C ASP A 86 3.31 16.15 10.06
N GLU A 87 2.92 16.30 11.34
CA GLU A 87 1.52 16.22 11.74
C GLU A 87 0.66 17.31 11.07
N GLU A 88 1.17 18.55 10.98
CA GLU A 88 0.49 19.69 10.37
C GLU A 88 0.23 19.46 8.88
N GLN A 89 1.24 19.04 8.12
CA GLN A 89 1.08 18.72 6.70
C GLN A 89 0.16 17.53 6.48
N MET A 90 0.20 16.52 7.36
CA MET A 90 -0.74 15.41 7.32
C MET A 90 -2.18 15.92 7.49
N LYS A 91 -2.46 16.73 8.53
CA LYS A 91 -3.80 17.32 8.72
C LYS A 91 -4.28 18.11 7.51
N GLN A 92 -3.40 18.90 6.88
CA GLN A 92 -3.74 19.63 5.66
C GLN A 92 -4.06 18.69 4.50
N LEU A 93 -3.30 17.60 4.34
CA LEU A 93 -3.54 16.58 3.32
C LEU A 93 -4.89 15.90 3.54
N LEU A 94 -5.20 15.55 4.79
CA LEU A 94 -6.50 14.98 5.18
C LEU A 94 -7.64 15.94 4.86
N LYS A 95 -7.49 17.24 5.19
CA LYS A 95 -8.53 18.24 4.92
C LYS A 95 -8.78 18.43 3.41
N LYS A 96 -7.73 18.36 2.58
CA LYS A 96 -7.86 18.50 1.12
C LYS A 96 -8.46 17.28 0.43
N LEU A 97 -8.26 16.10 0.99
CA LEU A 97 -8.79 14.86 0.44
C LEU A 97 -10.20 14.59 0.93
N GLN A 98 -10.60 15.15 2.07
CA GLN A 98 -11.94 14.99 2.62
C GLN A 98 -12.93 15.56 1.59
N PRO A 99 -13.87 14.74 1.08
CA PRO A 99 -14.92 15.26 0.22
C PRO A 99 -15.71 16.30 1.02
N ASP A 100 -15.83 17.51 0.48
CA ASP A 100 -16.61 18.59 1.07
C ASP A 100 -18.06 18.13 1.30
N ASP A 101 -18.38 17.78 2.56
CA ASP A 101 -19.74 17.92 3.09
C ASP A 101 -20.01 19.39 3.53
N ASP A 102 -19.01 20.27 3.35
CA ASP A 102 -19.07 21.72 3.58
C ASP A 102 -19.34 22.51 2.27
N ASP A 103 -20.08 21.92 1.30
CA ASP A 103 -20.83 22.74 0.32
C ASP A 103 -22.12 23.26 0.97
N TYR A 104 -21.95 24.00 2.07
CA TYR A 104 -22.99 24.86 2.62
C TYR A 104 -22.39 26.24 2.85
N ASP A 105 -22.87 27.19 2.03
CA ASP A 105 -22.86 28.64 2.26
C ASP A 105 -21.48 29.31 1.96
N ILE A 106 -21.32 30.39 1.17
CA ILE A 106 -22.13 31.59 0.92
C ILE A 106 -21.66 32.25 -0.38
N LYS A 107 -22.66 32.75 -1.12
CA LYS A 107 -22.64 33.75 -2.20
C LYS A 107 -21.58 34.85 -2.07
N HIS A 108 -20.87 35.15 -3.16
CA HIS A 108 -20.48 36.53 -3.45
C HIS A 108 -21.04 36.96 -4.82
N SER A 109 -22.10 37.75 -4.74
CA SER A 109 -22.61 38.60 -5.81
C SER A 109 -21.59 39.67 -6.20
N GLY A 110 -21.55 40.04 -7.48
CA GLY A 110 -20.78 41.18 -8.03
C GLY A 110 -19.54 40.69 -8.77
N LEU A 111 -19.34 40.97 -10.06
CA LEU A 111 -19.73 42.13 -10.87
C LEU A 111 -20.18 41.69 -12.27
#